data_AF-A0A935WCZ8-F1
#
_entry.id   AF-A0A935WCZ8-F1
#
_cell.length_a   1.000
_cell.length_b   1.000
_cell.length_c   1.000
_cell.angle_alpha   90.00
_cell.angle_beta   90.00
_cell.angle_gamma   90.00
#
_symmetry.space_group_name_H-M   'P 1'
#
loop_
_entity.id
_entity.type
_entity.pdbx_description
1 polymer ?
#
loop_
_entity_poly.entity_id
_entity_poly.type
_entity_poly.pdbx_seq_one_letter_code
_entity_poly.pdbx_strand_id
1 'polypeptide(L)'
;MLQLSLFADLIGAPAPAPARPAPPPVAPAPRPRGAGSEQLLARLTALGLPPFPRLTTHRNEQVMISWTPGRVFRVHEGYADAPDEVLRAIVRFVTPGMRRASRLDARKVFLAFPAERYAPREKKGPPKVRPADRPVIEKLRQLHAALNARHFGAELQPITIRLSGRMERRLGELRLERATGKPVHIAISRAHLRRDGWPAVADTLLHEMVHQWQAETGRPVDHGSEFRQKARAVGIEPRAVRRV
;
A
#
# COMPACT_ATOMS: atom_id res chain seq x y z
N MET A 1 31.43 19.85 68.28
CA MET A 1 31.99 20.97 67.48
C MET A 1 32.44 20.37 66.15
N LEU A 2 31.87 20.82 65.02
CA LEU A 2 32.32 20.62 63.60
C LEU A 2 32.23 19.18 63.02
N GLN A 3 31.38 18.94 61.98
CA GLN A 3 31.64 18.93 60.50
C GLN A 3 32.27 17.60 60.00
N LEU A 4 32.11 17.08 58.77
CA LEU A 4 31.27 17.27 57.57
C LEU A 4 31.79 16.22 56.54
N SER A 5 30.93 15.55 55.74
CA SER A 5 31.21 14.95 54.39
C SER A 5 32.32 13.86 54.26
N LEU A 6 32.30 12.86 53.37
CA LEU A 6 31.78 12.72 52.02
C LEU A 6 31.75 11.20 51.68
N PHE A 7 30.63 10.64 51.25
CA PHE A 7 30.57 9.35 50.54
C PHE A 7 30.54 9.65 49.05
N ALA A 8 31.67 9.50 48.36
CA ALA A 8 31.77 9.51 46.91
C ALA A 8 32.74 8.40 46.53
N ASP A 9 32.22 7.36 45.87
CA ASP A 9 32.88 6.57 44.82
C ASP A 9 32.17 5.22 44.66
N LEU A 10 31.02 5.25 43.99
CA LEU A 10 30.43 4.06 43.36
C LEU A 10 29.54 4.47 42.18
N ILE A 11 30.12 5.08 41.15
CA ILE A 11 29.45 5.25 39.86
C ILE A 11 30.43 4.82 38.76
N GLY A 12 30.23 3.61 38.26
CA GLY A 12 30.90 3.10 37.07
C GLY A 12 30.61 4.00 35.86
N ALA A 13 31.61 4.19 35.01
CA ALA A 13 31.49 4.95 33.78
C ALA A 13 30.31 4.45 32.93
N PRO A 14 29.51 5.35 32.31
CA PRO A 14 28.43 4.96 31.42
C PRO A 14 29.01 4.23 30.20
N ALA A 15 28.43 3.06 29.89
CA ALA A 15 28.73 2.32 28.67
C ALA A 15 28.53 3.22 27.43
N PRO A 16 29.37 3.11 26.39
CA PRO A 16 29.22 3.90 25.18
C PRO A 16 27.83 3.64 24.57
N ALA A 17 27.10 4.72 24.29
CA ALA A 17 25.81 4.65 23.62
C ALA A 17 25.94 3.85 22.31
N PRO A 18 24.97 2.97 21.98
CA PRO A 18 24.99 2.26 20.71
C PRO A 18 25.08 3.26 19.57
N ALA A 19 26.03 3.06 18.65
CA ALA A 19 26.21 3.89 17.47
C ALA A 19 24.85 4.07 16.78
N ARG A 20 24.44 5.32 16.56
CA ARG A 20 23.25 5.63 15.76
C ARG A 20 23.36 4.88 14.42
N PRO A 21 22.33 4.14 13.99
CA PRO A 21 22.34 3.52 12.67
C PRO A 21 22.57 4.63 11.64
N ALA A 22 23.52 4.39 10.73
CA ALA A 22 23.82 5.32 9.66
C ALA A 22 22.51 5.72 8.94
N PRO A 23 22.34 7.01 8.58
CA PRO A 23 21.19 7.40 7.77
C PRO A 23 21.16 6.52 6.52
N PRO A 24 19.98 6.03 6.09
CA PRO A 24 19.89 5.22 4.89
C PRO A 24 20.57 5.97 3.74
N PRO A 25 21.36 5.29 2.90
CA PRO A 25 22.04 5.95 1.79
C PRO A 25 21.04 6.77 1.00
N VAL A 26 21.40 8.03 0.71
CA VAL A 26 20.61 8.93 -0.15
C VAL A 26 20.22 8.13 -1.40
N ALA A 27 18.92 7.99 -1.64
CA ALA A 27 18.45 7.22 -2.78
C ALA A 27 19.10 7.81 -4.06
N PRO A 28 19.72 6.97 -4.91
CA PRO A 28 20.33 7.46 -6.14
C PRO A 28 19.28 8.18 -7.00
N ALA A 29 19.73 9.12 -7.83
CA ALA A 29 18.84 9.84 -8.74
C ALA A 29 17.95 8.85 -9.53
N PRO A 30 16.64 9.11 -9.64
CA PRO A 30 15.70 8.17 -10.22
C PRO A 30 16.06 7.90 -11.68
N ARG A 31 16.28 6.62 -12.03
CA ARG A 31 16.66 6.23 -13.39
C ARG A 31 15.52 6.46 -14.40
N PRO A 32 15.83 6.81 -15.67
CA PRO A 32 14.84 6.82 -16.75
C PRO A 32 14.11 5.48 -16.86
N ARG A 33 12.85 5.50 -17.28
CA ARG A 33 12.07 4.26 -17.46
C ARG A 33 12.77 3.31 -18.42
N GLY A 34 12.94 2.06 -18.00
CA GLY A 34 13.54 1.01 -18.82
C GLY A 34 15.05 0.88 -18.63
N ALA A 35 15.75 1.90 -18.10
CA ALA A 35 17.21 1.94 -18.07
C ALA A 35 17.88 0.80 -17.27
N GLY A 36 17.19 0.21 -16.30
CA GLY A 36 17.67 -0.96 -15.55
C GLY A 36 17.01 -2.29 -15.94
N SER A 37 16.10 -2.29 -16.92
CA SER A 37 15.22 -3.43 -17.16
C SER A 37 15.97 -4.62 -17.74
N GLU A 38 16.68 -4.43 -18.86
CA GLU A 38 17.43 -5.51 -19.50
C GLU A 38 18.48 -6.12 -18.57
N GLN A 39 19.23 -5.26 -17.87
CA GLN A 39 20.23 -5.69 -16.87
C GLN A 39 19.59 -6.52 -15.75
N LEU A 40 18.46 -6.09 -15.19
CA LEU A 40 17.75 -6.84 -14.16
C LEU A 40 17.32 -8.23 -14.67
N LEU A 41 16.73 -8.28 -15.87
CA LEU A 41 16.24 -9.53 -16.44
C LEU A 41 17.39 -10.50 -16.75
N ALA A 42 18.52 -9.98 -17.23
CA ALA A 42 19.74 -10.77 -17.44
C ALA A 42 20.30 -11.32 -16.12
N ARG A 43 20.40 -10.49 -15.07
CA ARG A 43 20.85 -10.91 -13.74
C ARG A 43 19.95 -11.99 -13.13
N LEU A 44 18.63 -11.84 -13.22
CA LEU A 44 17.68 -12.85 -12.73
C LEU A 44 17.84 -14.18 -13.47
N THR A 45 17.97 -14.14 -14.80
CA THR A 45 18.21 -15.34 -15.63
C THR A 45 19.52 -16.03 -15.23
N ALA A 46 20.60 -15.27 -15.09
CA ALA A 46 21.90 -15.79 -14.66
C ALA A 46 21.88 -16.43 -13.25
N LEU A 47 20.99 -15.95 -12.38
CA LEU A 47 20.75 -16.51 -11.04
C LEU A 47 19.77 -17.69 -11.01
N GLY A 48 19.35 -18.20 -12.18
CA GLY A 48 18.52 -19.39 -12.30
C GLY A 48 17.01 -19.12 -12.25
N LEU A 49 16.56 -17.95 -12.69
CA LEU A 49 15.13 -17.69 -12.88
C LEU A 49 14.52 -18.77 -13.79
N PRO A 50 13.41 -19.41 -13.41
CA PRO A 50 12.71 -20.36 -14.28
C PRO A 50 12.36 -19.72 -15.64
N PRO A 51 12.31 -20.49 -16.73
CA PRO A 51 11.96 -19.95 -18.03
C PRO A 51 10.53 -19.43 -18.02
N PHE A 52 10.37 -18.15 -18.40
CA PHE A 52 9.08 -17.51 -18.63
C PHE A 52 8.99 -17.03 -20.07
N PRO A 53 7.95 -17.41 -20.83
CA PRO A 53 7.74 -16.91 -22.20
C PRO A 53 7.67 -15.38 -22.29
N ARG A 54 7.20 -14.72 -21.22
CA ARG A 54 7.15 -13.26 -21.15
C ARG A 54 7.76 -12.76 -19.85
N LEU A 55 8.86 -12.02 -19.98
CA LEU A 55 9.59 -11.42 -18.88
C LEU A 55 9.58 -9.90 -19.03
N THR A 56 9.02 -9.18 -18.06
CA THR A 56 8.86 -7.71 -18.15
C THR A 56 9.09 -7.01 -16.82
N THR A 57 9.41 -5.73 -16.86
CA THR A 57 9.52 -4.88 -15.66
C THR A 57 8.31 -3.94 -15.52
N HIS A 58 8.11 -3.40 -14.31
CA HIS A 58 7.12 -2.35 -14.06
C HIS A 58 7.55 -1.44 -12.89
N ARG A 59 6.90 -0.29 -12.75
CA ARG A 59 7.08 0.63 -11.60
C ARG A 59 5.82 0.76 -10.74
N ASN A 60 5.18 -0.38 -10.43
CA ASN A 60 3.97 -0.41 -9.61
C ASN A 60 4.35 -0.50 -8.13
N GLU A 61 3.94 0.47 -7.31
CA GLU A 61 4.27 0.51 -5.88
C GLU A 61 3.51 -0.50 -5.00
N GLN A 62 2.40 -1.07 -5.50
CA GLN A 62 1.58 -2.02 -4.75
C GLN A 62 1.96 -3.47 -5.00
N VAL A 63 2.46 -3.76 -6.21
CA VAL A 63 2.82 -5.11 -6.64
C VAL A 63 4.29 -5.08 -6.98
N MET A 64 5.12 -5.75 -6.18
CA MET A 64 6.55 -5.83 -6.43
C MET A 64 6.89 -6.89 -7.47
N ILE A 65 6.18 -8.02 -7.43
CA ILE A 65 6.39 -9.16 -8.32
C ILE A 65 5.02 -9.77 -8.60
N SER A 66 4.80 -10.18 -9.84
CA SER A 66 3.62 -10.94 -10.26
C SER A 66 4.02 -11.97 -11.29
N TRP A 67 3.50 -13.19 -11.19
CA TRP A 67 3.81 -14.23 -12.16
C TRP A 67 2.69 -15.24 -12.30
N THR A 68 2.66 -15.88 -13.46
CA THR A 68 1.91 -17.09 -13.75
C THR A 68 2.94 -18.13 -14.17
N PRO A 69 3.08 -19.26 -13.44
CA PRO A 69 4.05 -20.30 -13.77
C PRO A 69 4.02 -20.68 -15.26
N GLY A 70 5.19 -20.70 -15.90
CA GLY A 70 5.34 -21.05 -17.32
C GLY A 70 4.70 -20.10 -18.33
N ARG A 71 4.23 -18.90 -17.91
CA ARG A 71 3.59 -17.94 -18.83
C ARG A 71 4.20 -16.55 -18.79
N VAL A 72 4.11 -15.88 -17.64
CA VAL A 72 4.55 -14.48 -17.51
C VAL A 72 5.16 -14.25 -16.14
N PHE A 73 6.26 -13.50 -16.11
CA PHE A 73 6.83 -12.95 -14.89
C PHE A 73 7.02 -11.44 -15.08
N ARG A 74 6.59 -10.69 -14.08
CA ARG A 74 6.74 -9.24 -14.02
C ARG A 74 7.34 -8.86 -12.69
N VAL A 75 8.37 -8.02 -12.72
CA VAL A 75 9.12 -7.60 -11.54
C VAL A 75 9.27 -6.08 -11.49
N HIS A 76 9.35 -5.54 -10.28
CA HIS A 76 9.60 -4.12 -10.10
C HIS A 76 10.97 -3.73 -10.65
N GLU A 77 11.03 -2.70 -11.49
CA GLU A 77 12.26 -2.26 -12.15
C GLU A 77 13.35 -1.86 -11.15
N GLY A 78 12.95 -1.34 -9.99
CA GLY A 78 13.89 -0.92 -8.94
C GLY A 78 14.71 -2.06 -8.32
N TYR A 79 14.37 -3.32 -8.57
CA TYR A 79 15.25 -4.44 -8.21
C TYR A 79 16.53 -4.48 -9.05
N ALA A 80 16.66 -3.68 -10.11
CA ALA A 80 17.90 -3.56 -10.89
C ALA A 80 19.09 -3.15 -10.01
N ASP A 81 18.85 -2.35 -8.96
CA ASP A 81 19.85 -1.89 -7.99
C ASP A 81 19.94 -2.80 -6.75
N ALA A 82 19.21 -3.91 -6.72
CA ALA A 82 19.21 -4.80 -5.56
C ALA A 82 20.50 -5.67 -5.51
N PRO A 83 20.99 -5.99 -4.30
CA PRO A 83 22.02 -7.00 -4.12
C PRO A 83 21.59 -8.38 -4.65
N ASP A 84 22.55 -9.22 -5.04
CA ASP A 84 22.27 -10.56 -5.56
C ASP A 84 21.51 -11.44 -4.57
N GLU A 85 21.69 -11.26 -3.26
CA GLU A 85 20.92 -11.98 -2.24
C GLU A 85 19.40 -11.74 -2.36
N VAL A 86 19.00 -10.50 -2.68
CA VAL A 86 17.60 -10.12 -2.92
C VAL A 86 17.11 -10.76 -4.21
N LEU A 87 17.91 -10.71 -5.28
CA LEU A 87 17.55 -11.33 -6.55
C LEU A 87 17.43 -12.86 -6.45
N ARG A 88 18.33 -13.52 -5.72
CA ARG A 88 18.23 -14.96 -5.41
C ARG A 88 16.99 -15.27 -4.58
N ALA A 89 16.56 -14.37 -3.69
CA ALA A 89 15.29 -14.53 -2.98
C ALA A 89 14.09 -14.45 -3.94
N ILE A 90 14.12 -13.53 -4.91
CA ILE A 90 13.10 -13.47 -5.97
C ILE A 90 13.02 -14.77 -6.75
N VAL A 91 14.17 -15.28 -7.22
CA VAL A 91 14.25 -16.56 -7.94
C VAL A 91 13.67 -17.69 -7.10
N ARG A 92 14.16 -17.88 -5.87
CA ARG A 92 13.63 -18.89 -4.92
C ARG A 92 12.13 -18.78 -4.70
N PHE A 93 11.58 -17.57 -4.67
CA PHE A 93 10.17 -17.35 -4.44
C PHE A 93 9.29 -17.84 -5.59
N VAL A 94 9.73 -17.66 -6.84
CA VAL A 94 8.95 -18.02 -8.03
C VAL A 94 9.26 -19.40 -8.59
N THR A 95 10.32 -20.06 -8.12
CA THR A 95 10.65 -21.44 -8.49
C THR A 95 9.53 -22.40 -8.07
N PRO A 96 8.98 -23.20 -9.00
CA PRO A 96 8.00 -24.24 -8.68
C PRO A 96 8.50 -25.27 -7.67
N GLY A 97 7.59 -25.92 -6.95
CA GLY A 97 7.94 -27.00 -6.01
C GLY A 97 8.60 -26.56 -4.68
N MET A 98 8.90 -25.27 -4.50
CA MET A 98 9.51 -24.77 -3.27
C MET A 98 8.61 -24.95 -2.04
N ARG A 99 9.21 -25.35 -0.92
CA ARG A 99 8.52 -25.47 0.37
C ARG A 99 7.91 -24.12 0.78
N ARG A 100 6.75 -24.17 1.44
CA ARG A 100 6.02 -22.95 1.84
C ARG A 100 6.87 -22.06 2.75
N ALA A 101 7.57 -22.63 3.73
CA ALA A 101 8.44 -21.89 4.65
C ALA A 101 9.54 -21.11 3.88
N SER A 102 10.27 -21.80 3.00
CA SER A 102 11.31 -21.20 2.17
C SER A 102 10.79 -20.06 1.27
N ARG A 103 9.58 -20.21 0.72
CA ARG A 103 8.92 -19.13 -0.05
C ARG A 103 8.58 -17.93 0.84
N LEU A 104 8.11 -18.15 2.07
CA LEU A 104 7.80 -17.05 3.00
C LEU A 104 9.08 -16.31 3.43
N ASP A 105 10.17 -17.02 3.67
CA ASP A 105 11.44 -16.39 4.04
C ASP A 105 12.06 -15.61 2.87
N ALA A 106 12.05 -16.19 1.66
CA ALA A 106 12.42 -15.47 0.45
C ALA A 106 11.58 -14.20 0.24
N ARG A 107 10.26 -14.28 0.51
CA ARG A 107 9.35 -13.15 0.46
C ARG A 107 9.73 -12.02 1.43
N LYS A 108 10.11 -12.35 2.66
CA LYS A 108 10.57 -11.33 3.62
C LYS A 108 11.79 -10.58 3.09
N VAL A 109 12.77 -11.31 2.54
CA VAL A 109 14.02 -10.74 2.04
C VAL A 109 13.77 -9.72 0.93
N PHE A 110 13.06 -10.09 -0.15
CA PHE A 110 12.89 -9.16 -1.25
C PHE A 110 11.91 -8.02 -0.97
N LEU A 111 10.96 -8.20 -0.04
CA LEU A 111 10.05 -7.12 0.37
C LEU A 111 10.71 -6.10 1.31
N ALA A 112 11.79 -6.48 2.00
CA ALA A 112 12.57 -5.56 2.82
C ALA A 112 13.40 -4.58 1.98
N PHE A 113 13.74 -4.94 0.73
CA PHE A 113 14.43 -4.04 -0.19
C PHE A 113 13.46 -2.98 -0.77
N PRO A 114 13.74 -1.67 -0.64
CA PRO A 114 12.81 -0.60 -0.99
C PRO A 114 12.85 -0.26 -2.49
N ALA A 115 12.49 -1.23 -3.35
CA ALA A 115 12.59 -1.14 -4.80
C ALA A 115 11.87 0.10 -5.40
N GLU A 116 10.80 0.57 -4.79
CA GLU A 116 10.07 1.77 -5.20
C GLU A 116 10.91 3.06 -5.11
N ARG A 117 11.94 3.12 -4.26
CA ARG A 117 12.83 4.28 -4.14
C ARG A 117 13.80 4.38 -5.33
N TYR A 118 14.21 3.24 -5.87
CA TYR A 118 15.18 3.14 -6.97
C TYR A 118 14.52 3.34 -8.35
N ALA A 119 13.24 2.97 -8.49
CA ALA A 119 12.47 3.19 -9.70
C ALA A 119 11.05 3.68 -9.38
N PRO A 120 10.90 4.94 -8.93
CA PRO A 120 9.61 5.47 -8.51
C PRO A 120 8.62 5.49 -9.67
N ARG A 121 7.35 5.28 -9.35
CA ARG A 121 6.28 5.43 -10.32
C ARG A 121 6.22 6.89 -10.77
N GLU A 122 6.15 7.12 -12.08
CA GLU A 122 5.82 8.45 -12.59
C GLU A 122 4.46 8.90 -12.05
N LYS A 123 4.45 10.09 -11.45
CA LYS A 123 3.22 10.78 -11.04
C LYS A 123 2.44 11.10 -12.31
N LYS A 124 1.50 10.22 -12.67
CA LYS A 124 0.49 10.56 -13.68
C LYS A 124 -0.37 11.68 -13.11
N GLY A 125 -0.63 12.70 -13.93
CA GLY A 125 -1.60 13.73 -13.60
C GLY A 125 -2.96 13.15 -13.21
N PRO A 126 -3.82 13.95 -12.56
CA PRO A 126 -5.13 13.49 -12.13
C PRO A 126 -5.89 12.88 -13.33
N PRO A 127 -6.56 11.74 -13.15
CA PRO A 127 -7.33 11.14 -14.23
C PRO A 127 -8.42 12.12 -14.69
N LYS A 128 -8.52 12.35 -16.00
CA LYS A 128 -9.55 13.20 -16.58
C LYS A 128 -10.93 12.63 -16.26
N VAL A 129 -11.75 13.40 -15.56
CA VAL A 129 -13.15 13.04 -15.28
C VAL A 129 -13.94 13.16 -16.58
N ARG A 130 -14.68 12.10 -16.94
CA ARG A 130 -15.56 12.16 -18.13
C ARG A 130 -16.71 13.12 -17.83
N PRO A 131 -17.14 13.98 -18.77
CA PRO A 131 -18.24 14.92 -18.53
C PRO A 131 -19.50 14.26 -17.96
N ALA A 132 -19.88 13.09 -18.48
CA ALA A 132 -21.03 12.31 -18.01
C ALA A 132 -20.92 11.80 -16.56
N ASP A 133 -19.70 11.67 -16.02
CA ASP A 133 -19.50 11.24 -14.63
C ASP A 133 -19.65 12.41 -13.63
N ARG A 134 -19.60 13.67 -14.09
CA ARG A 134 -19.58 14.84 -13.20
C ARG A 134 -20.79 14.91 -12.26
N PRO A 135 -22.05 14.74 -12.73
CA PRO A 135 -23.21 14.82 -11.84
C PRO A 135 -23.21 13.71 -10.78
N VAL A 136 -22.79 12.51 -11.16
CA VAL A 136 -22.71 11.36 -10.24
C VAL A 136 -21.62 11.57 -9.18
N ILE A 137 -20.46 12.08 -9.57
CA ILE A 137 -19.38 12.42 -8.64
C ILE A 137 -19.83 13.53 -7.67
N GLU A 138 -20.53 14.53 -8.17
CA GLU A 138 -21.03 15.62 -7.32
C GLU A 138 -22.06 15.12 -6.31
N LYS A 139 -23.00 14.26 -6.74
CA LYS A 139 -23.94 13.61 -5.83
C LYS A 139 -23.23 12.75 -4.78
N LEU A 140 -22.16 12.03 -5.14
CA LEU A 140 -21.36 11.27 -4.17
C LEU A 140 -20.63 12.18 -3.18
N ARG A 141 -20.16 13.36 -3.60
CA ARG A 141 -19.52 14.33 -2.70
C ARG A 141 -20.51 14.90 -1.69
N GLN A 142 -21.70 15.27 -2.15
CA GLN A 142 -22.78 15.72 -1.29
C GLN A 142 -23.18 14.62 -0.28
N LEU A 143 -23.28 13.37 -0.76
CA LEU A 143 -23.57 12.23 0.10
C LEU A 143 -22.45 12.00 1.13
N HIS A 144 -21.18 12.10 0.74
CA HIS A 144 -20.05 12.02 1.68
C HIS A 144 -20.15 13.09 2.76
N ALA A 145 -20.37 14.35 2.39
CA ALA A 145 -20.52 15.45 3.35
C ALA A 145 -21.70 15.23 4.31
N ALA A 146 -22.86 14.78 3.79
CA ALA A 146 -24.03 14.48 4.60
C ALA A 146 -23.79 13.32 5.58
N LEU A 147 -23.15 12.24 5.11
CA LEU A 147 -22.78 11.09 5.95
C LEU A 147 -21.72 11.48 6.98
N ASN A 148 -20.79 12.36 6.63
CA ASN A 148 -19.74 12.86 7.52
C ASN A 148 -20.38 13.62 8.69
N ALA A 149 -21.28 14.56 8.38
CA ALA A 149 -22.05 15.28 9.39
C ALA A 149 -22.85 14.32 10.29
N ARG A 150 -23.53 13.33 9.70
CA ARG A 150 -24.40 12.40 10.44
C ARG A 150 -23.66 11.40 11.34
N HIS A 151 -22.52 10.88 10.90
CA HIS A 151 -21.88 9.71 11.52
C HIS A 151 -20.48 9.96 12.11
N PHE A 152 -19.87 11.09 11.74
CA PHE A 152 -18.51 11.46 12.11
C PHE A 152 -18.39 12.90 12.60
N GLY A 153 -19.50 13.57 12.94
CA GLY A 153 -19.48 14.93 13.50
C GLY A 153 -18.91 15.99 12.55
N ALA A 154 -18.92 15.74 11.23
CA ALA A 154 -18.27 16.56 10.22
C ALA A 154 -16.74 16.68 10.36
N GLU A 155 -16.08 15.76 11.07
CA GLU A 155 -14.63 15.80 11.33
C GLU A 155 -13.79 15.24 10.18
N LEU A 156 -14.35 14.36 9.33
CA LEU A 156 -13.58 13.78 8.22
C LEU A 156 -13.26 14.85 7.18
N GLN A 157 -12.01 14.86 6.71
CA GLN A 157 -11.59 15.81 5.69
C GLN A 157 -12.33 15.55 4.36
N PRO A 158 -12.61 16.61 3.57
CA PRO A 158 -13.08 16.44 2.20
C PRO A 158 -12.09 15.59 1.40
N ILE A 159 -12.60 14.59 0.68
CA ILE A 159 -11.77 13.67 -0.09
C ILE A 159 -12.21 13.62 -1.55
N THR A 160 -11.24 13.44 -2.46
CA THR A 160 -11.56 13.24 -3.88
C THR A 160 -12.36 11.95 -4.07
N ILE A 161 -13.48 12.03 -4.79
CA ILE A 161 -14.27 10.86 -5.18
C ILE A 161 -14.06 10.56 -6.67
N ARG A 162 -13.91 9.28 -7.01
CA ARG A 162 -13.71 8.79 -8.38
C ARG A 162 -14.67 7.66 -8.73
N LEU A 163 -14.97 7.54 -10.03
CA LEU A 163 -15.68 6.38 -10.56
C LEU A 163 -14.72 5.42 -11.27
N SER A 164 -14.79 4.14 -10.92
CA SER A 164 -13.97 3.08 -11.51
C SER A 164 -14.79 2.19 -12.44
N GLY A 165 -14.34 2.06 -13.69
CA GLY A 165 -14.94 1.13 -14.67
C GLY A 165 -14.31 -0.26 -14.65
N ARG A 166 -13.16 -0.40 -13.97
CA ARG A 166 -12.34 -1.62 -13.91
C ARG A 166 -12.48 -2.39 -12.59
N MET A 167 -13.36 -1.91 -11.71
CA MET A 167 -13.55 -2.49 -10.38
C MET A 167 -14.62 -3.57 -10.46
N GLU A 168 -14.17 -4.82 -10.60
CA GLU A 168 -15.03 -5.99 -10.83
C GLU A 168 -15.34 -6.77 -9.54
N ARG A 169 -14.35 -6.85 -8.63
CA ARG A 169 -14.40 -7.67 -7.40
C ARG A 169 -14.77 -6.88 -6.14
N ARG A 170 -14.80 -5.54 -6.23
CA ARG A 170 -15.08 -4.63 -5.12
C ARG A 170 -16.15 -3.63 -5.54
N LEU A 171 -16.86 -3.05 -4.58
CA LEU A 171 -17.88 -2.02 -4.82
C LEU A 171 -17.32 -0.61 -4.58
N GLY A 172 -16.42 -0.49 -3.60
CA GLY A 172 -15.63 0.69 -3.29
C GLY A 172 -14.18 0.36 -2.97
N GLU A 173 -13.33 1.39 -2.90
CA GLU A 173 -12.04 1.33 -2.23
C GLU A 173 -11.58 2.73 -1.79
N LEU A 174 -11.06 2.83 -0.57
CA LEU A 174 -10.20 3.92 -0.15
C LEU A 174 -8.78 3.69 -0.68
N ARG A 175 -8.17 4.74 -1.25
CA ARG A 175 -6.76 4.76 -1.64
C ARG A 175 -5.96 5.63 -0.69
N LEU A 176 -4.93 5.03 -0.11
CA LEU A 176 -3.94 5.69 0.75
C LEU A 176 -2.65 5.95 -0.03
N GLU A 177 -1.95 7.01 0.35
CA GLU A 177 -0.57 7.23 -0.05
C GLU A 177 0.34 6.27 0.72
N ARG A 178 1.14 5.47 0.01
CA ARG A 178 1.92 4.39 0.63
C ARG A 178 2.96 4.89 1.64
N ALA A 179 3.55 6.06 1.39
CA ALA A 179 4.61 6.61 2.23
C ALA A 179 4.09 7.20 3.54
N THR A 180 2.91 7.79 3.54
CA THR A 180 2.38 8.56 4.68
C THR A 180 1.16 7.93 5.32
N GLY A 181 0.52 6.95 4.65
CA GLY A 181 -0.76 6.39 5.07
C GLY A 181 -1.95 7.35 4.86
N LYS A 182 -1.74 8.54 4.33
CA LYS A 182 -2.80 9.55 4.19
C LYS A 182 -3.84 9.16 3.14
N PRO A 183 -5.13 9.42 3.38
CA PRO A 183 -6.18 9.27 2.36
C PRO A 183 -5.91 10.12 1.12
N VAL A 184 -6.09 9.54 -0.06
CA VAL A 184 -5.92 10.22 -1.36
C VAL A 184 -7.26 10.37 -2.08
N HIS A 185 -8.01 9.29 -2.20
CA HIS A 185 -9.34 9.30 -2.82
C HIS A 185 -10.16 8.07 -2.44
N ILE A 186 -11.49 8.19 -2.52
CA ILE A 186 -12.40 7.06 -2.55
C ILE A 186 -12.79 6.80 -4.01
N ALA A 187 -12.74 5.55 -4.44
CA ALA A 187 -13.26 5.13 -5.74
C ALA A 187 -14.48 4.22 -5.58
N ILE A 188 -15.55 4.49 -6.33
CA ILE A 188 -16.77 3.68 -6.38
C ILE A 188 -16.88 2.99 -7.74
N SER A 189 -17.32 1.73 -7.77
CA SER A 189 -17.52 0.99 -9.01
C SER A 189 -18.70 1.55 -9.81
N ARG A 190 -18.48 1.78 -11.12
CA ARG A 190 -19.57 2.15 -12.05
C ARG A 190 -20.58 1.03 -12.21
N ALA A 191 -20.15 -0.23 -12.13
CA ALA A 191 -21.05 -1.37 -12.21
C ALA A 191 -21.99 -1.41 -11.00
N HIS A 192 -21.46 -1.12 -9.81
CA HIS A 192 -22.23 -1.02 -8.58
C HIS A 192 -23.31 0.06 -8.67
N LEU A 193 -22.92 1.29 -9.07
CA LEU A 193 -23.85 2.41 -9.28
C LEU A 193 -25.00 2.09 -10.23
N ARG A 194 -24.75 1.33 -11.30
CA ARG A 194 -25.77 0.96 -12.28
C ARG A 194 -26.70 -0.14 -11.80
N ARG A 195 -26.19 -1.11 -11.03
CA ARG A 195 -26.91 -2.34 -10.70
C ARG A 195 -27.64 -2.26 -9.36
N ASP A 196 -27.02 -1.69 -8.35
CA ASP A 196 -27.42 -1.90 -6.94
C ASP A 196 -28.16 -0.69 -6.34
N GLY A 197 -28.26 0.41 -7.07
CA GLY A 197 -28.99 1.61 -6.65
C GLY A 197 -28.27 2.45 -5.60
N TRP A 198 -28.84 3.64 -5.33
CA TRP A 198 -28.22 4.64 -4.44
C TRP A 198 -28.11 4.24 -2.96
N PRO A 199 -29.07 3.52 -2.35
CA PRO A 199 -28.94 3.07 -0.95
C PRO A 199 -27.72 2.17 -0.74
N ALA A 200 -27.53 1.15 -1.59
CA ALA A 200 -26.38 0.25 -1.50
C ALA A 200 -25.04 0.97 -1.75
N VAL A 201 -25.05 1.98 -2.63
CA VAL A 201 -23.90 2.86 -2.87
C VAL A 201 -23.61 3.73 -1.64
N ALA A 202 -24.63 4.19 -0.93
CA ALA A 202 -24.45 4.93 0.32
C ALA A 202 -23.79 4.08 1.40
N ASP A 203 -24.24 2.82 1.57
CA ASP A 203 -23.62 1.88 2.51
C ASP A 203 -22.15 1.61 2.14
N THR A 204 -21.87 1.43 0.85
CA THR A 204 -20.50 1.26 0.36
C THR A 204 -19.65 2.50 0.60
N LEU A 205 -20.17 3.71 0.33
CA LEU A 205 -19.45 4.96 0.60
C LEU A 205 -19.18 5.12 2.10
N LEU A 206 -20.17 4.85 2.94
CA LEU A 206 -20.04 4.89 4.39
C LEU A 206 -19.00 3.88 4.90
N HIS A 207 -18.93 2.70 4.29
CA HIS A 207 -17.87 1.71 4.55
C HIS A 207 -16.47 2.27 4.25
N GLU A 208 -16.28 2.88 3.08
CA GLU A 208 -15.00 3.51 2.74
C GLU A 208 -14.69 4.73 3.64
N MET A 209 -15.71 5.43 4.14
CA MET A 209 -15.54 6.51 5.12
C MET A 209 -15.11 6.01 6.50
N VAL A 210 -15.51 4.80 6.92
CA VAL A 210 -14.95 4.18 8.14
C VAL A 210 -13.46 3.91 7.96
N HIS A 211 -13.02 3.47 6.79
CA HIS A 211 -11.59 3.36 6.49
C HIS A 211 -10.89 4.73 6.45
N GLN A 212 -11.56 5.76 5.95
CA GLN A 212 -11.03 7.13 5.96
C GLN A 212 -10.84 7.60 7.41
N TRP A 213 -11.84 7.40 8.27
CA TRP A 213 -11.76 7.69 9.70
C TRP A 213 -10.58 6.98 10.37
N GLN A 214 -10.36 5.69 10.08
CA GLN A 214 -9.18 4.98 10.60
C GLN A 214 -7.88 5.69 10.19
N ALA A 215 -7.73 6.00 8.91
CA ALA A 215 -6.53 6.63 8.38
C ALA A 215 -6.29 8.04 8.97
N GLU A 216 -7.33 8.86 9.08
CA GLU A 216 -7.22 10.24 9.61
C GLU A 216 -6.98 10.28 11.12
N THR A 217 -7.41 9.25 11.85
CA THR A 217 -7.19 9.12 13.31
C THR A 217 -5.95 8.29 13.66
N GLY A 218 -5.11 7.93 12.68
CA GLY A 218 -3.86 7.20 12.90
C GLY A 218 -4.04 5.72 13.26
N ARG A 219 -5.22 5.15 12.99
CA ARG A 219 -5.54 3.74 13.25
C ARG A 219 -5.12 2.84 12.08
N PRO A 220 -4.85 1.55 12.33
CA PRO A 220 -4.67 0.59 11.25
C PRO A 220 -5.88 0.56 10.32
N VAL A 221 -5.64 0.64 9.00
CA VAL A 221 -6.71 0.59 7.99
C VAL A 221 -6.94 -0.86 7.58
N ASP A 222 -7.81 -1.53 8.34
CA ASP A 222 -8.21 -2.92 8.16
C ASP A 222 -9.65 -3.14 8.67
N HIS A 223 -10.13 -4.39 8.61
CA HIS A 223 -11.45 -4.79 9.13
C HIS A 223 -11.38 -5.33 10.57
N GLY A 224 -10.45 -4.82 11.38
CA GLY A 224 -10.20 -5.19 12.77
C GLY A 224 -11.33 -4.86 13.75
N SER A 225 -11.08 -4.96 15.05
CA SER A 225 -12.07 -4.70 16.09
C SER A 225 -12.64 -3.28 16.02
N GLU A 226 -11.78 -2.29 15.83
CA GLU A 226 -12.16 -0.88 15.75
C GLU A 226 -13.03 -0.60 14.53
N PHE A 227 -12.67 -1.15 13.37
CA PHE A 227 -13.50 -1.08 12.18
C PHE A 227 -14.89 -1.65 12.44
N ARG A 228 -14.96 -2.87 12.99
CA ARG A 228 -16.23 -3.54 13.26
C ARG A 228 -17.10 -2.76 14.25
N GLN A 229 -16.48 -2.15 15.25
CA GLN A 229 -17.19 -1.30 16.21
C GLN A 229 -17.75 -0.06 15.52
N LYS A 230 -16.93 0.67 14.76
CA LYS A 230 -17.37 1.88 14.06
C LYS A 230 -18.41 1.58 12.98
N ALA A 231 -18.22 0.50 12.21
CA ALA A 231 -19.18 0.02 11.21
C ALA A 231 -20.57 -0.22 11.84
N ARG A 232 -20.64 -0.93 12.97
CA ARG A 232 -21.90 -1.11 13.71
C ARG A 232 -22.49 0.22 14.20
N ALA A 233 -21.65 1.11 14.73
CA ALA A 233 -22.09 2.41 15.24
C ALA A 233 -22.68 3.32 14.13
N VAL A 234 -22.18 3.20 12.90
CA VAL A 234 -22.71 3.95 11.75
C VAL A 234 -23.79 3.18 10.98
N GLY A 235 -24.14 1.97 11.42
CA GLY A 235 -25.27 1.19 10.87
C GLY A 235 -24.95 0.38 9.62
N ILE A 236 -23.68 0.03 9.37
CA ILE A 236 -23.28 -0.81 8.21
C ILE A 236 -22.71 -2.17 8.63
N GLU A 237 -22.87 -3.16 7.76
CA GLU A 237 -22.28 -4.48 7.96
C GLU A 237 -20.74 -4.42 7.84
N PRO A 238 -19.97 -5.01 8.77
CA PRO A 238 -18.51 -4.90 8.73
C PRO A 238 -17.82 -5.70 7.60
N ARG A 239 -18.58 -6.43 6.78
CA ARG A 239 -18.04 -7.31 5.73
C ARG A 239 -17.99 -6.59 4.38
N ALA A 240 -16.77 -6.37 3.88
CA ALA A 240 -16.50 -5.89 2.52
C ALA A 240 -16.51 -7.05 1.51
N VAL A 241 -17.63 -7.77 1.36
CA VAL A 241 -17.74 -8.79 0.31
C VAL A 241 -19.07 -8.68 -0.40
N ARG A 242 -19.01 -8.73 -1.73
CA ARG A 242 -20.17 -8.98 -2.58
C ARG A 242 -20.88 -10.23 -2.02
N ARG A 243 -22.16 -10.14 -1.66
CA ARG A 243 -23.00 -11.36 -1.60
C ARG A 243 -22.98 -11.90 -3.03
N VAL A 244 -22.26 -13.00 -3.21
CA VAL A 244 -22.28 -13.77 -4.47
C VAL A 244 -23.65 -14.42 -4.55
#